data_AF-V4ND28-F1
#
_entry.id   AF-V4ND28-F1
#
_cell.length_a   1.000
_cell.length_b   1.000
_cell.length_c   1.000
_cell.angle_alpha   90.00
_cell.angle_beta   90.00
_cell.angle_gamma   90.00
#
_symmetry.space_group_name_H-M   'P 1'
#
loop_
_entity.id
_entity.type
_entity.pdbx_description
1 polymer ?
#
loop_
_entity_poly.entity_id
_entity_poly.type
_entity_poly.pdbx_seq_one_letter_code
_entity_poly.pdbx_strand_id
1 'polypeptide(L)'
;ESNLPVPDEPVVFMKATSAIIGPNDEVRKPRGSTKLDWEVELGLVIGKRAAYISEAEAMDYVAGFCVINDVSERNFQTERGGTWDKGKGCDTFGPIGPWLVTKDEIDDVHHLSMWLEVNGRRFQNGSTATMVFRPAHIVAYVSQFMSLQAGDIIS
;
A
#
# COMPACT_ATOMS: atom_id res chain seq x y z
N GLU A 1 -14.46 -0.79 -5.94
CA GLU A 1 -14.57 0.67 -5.66
C GLU A 1 -14.51 1.55 -6.91
N SER A 2 -13.76 1.21 -7.98
CA SER A 2 -13.69 2.06 -9.19
C SER A 2 -14.57 1.63 -10.37
N ASN A 3 -15.18 0.43 -10.33
CA ASN A 3 -15.95 -0.18 -11.45
C ASN A 3 -15.18 -0.25 -12.78
N LEU A 4 -13.85 -0.14 -12.69
CA LEU A 4 -12.92 -0.32 -13.81
C LEU A 4 -12.69 -1.81 -14.02
N PRO A 5 -12.37 -2.24 -15.26
CA PRO A 5 -11.92 -3.60 -15.49
C PRO A 5 -10.73 -3.91 -14.58
N VAL A 6 -10.69 -5.15 -14.08
CA VAL A 6 -9.52 -5.65 -13.35
C VAL A 6 -8.33 -5.53 -14.29
N PRO A 7 -7.25 -4.82 -13.89
CA PRO A 7 -6.10 -4.66 -14.76
C PRO A 7 -5.41 -6.01 -14.99
N ASP A 8 -4.84 -6.21 -16.17
CA ASP A 8 -4.14 -7.44 -16.53
C ASP A 8 -2.78 -7.58 -15.80
N GLU A 9 -2.26 -6.48 -15.25
CA GLU A 9 -1.03 -6.42 -14.47
C GLU A 9 -1.13 -5.44 -13.28
N PRO A 10 -0.28 -5.59 -12.24
CA PRO A 10 -0.24 -4.65 -11.12
C PRO A 10 0.09 -3.22 -11.56
N VAL A 11 -0.71 -2.23 -11.13
CA VAL A 11 -0.39 -0.81 -11.33
C VAL A 11 0.58 -0.36 -10.24
N VAL A 12 1.77 0.10 -10.65
CA VAL A 12 2.84 0.51 -9.72
C VAL A 12 3.05 2.03 -9.80
N PHE A 13 3.11 2.67 -8.63
CA PHE A 13 3.40 4.10 -8.45
C PHE A 13 4.16 4.30 -7.13
N MET A 14 4.64 5.52 -6.86
CA MET A 14 5.43 5.80 -5.66
C MET A 14 4.79 6.88 -4.78
N LYS A 15 4.96 6.73 -3.46
CA LYS A 15 4.74 7.80 -2.49
C LYS A 15 6.09 8.40 -2.10
N ALA A 16 6.17 9.72 -2.03
CA ALA A 16 7.36 10.39 -1.52
C ALA A 16 7.61 9.98 -0.06
N THR A 17 8.86 9.77 0.33
CA THR A 17 9.20 9.41 1.72
C THR A 17 8.83 10.51 2.72
N SER A 18 8.68 11.76 2.28
CA SER A 18 8.14 12.86 3.10
C SER A 18 6.67 12.70 3.47
N ALA A 19 5.93 11.80 2.81
CA ALA A 19 4.55 11.49 3.15
C ALA A 19 4.44 10.62 4.42
N ILE A 20 5.52 9.93 4.81
CA ILE A 20 5.49 8.93 5.89
C ILE A 20 5.29 9.61 7.24
N ILE A 21 4.32 9.12 8.00
CA ILE A 21 4.03 9.50 9.39
C ILE A 21 3.63 8.27 10.21
N GLY A 22 3.59 8.42 11.54
CA GLY A 22 3.12 7.38 12.43
C GLY A 22 1.61 7.09 12.29
N PRO A 23 1.13 5.99 12.88
CA PRO A 23 -0.26 5.53 12.74
C PRO A 23 -1.30 6.44 13.42
N ASN A 24 -0.86 7.28 14.37
CA ASN A 24 -1.70 8.18 15.14
C ASN A 24 -1.36 9.67 14.90
N ASP A 25 -0.50 9.95 13.93
CA ASP A 25 -0.12 11.32 13.59
C ASP A 25 -1.21 11.99 12.74
N GLU A 26 -1.23 13.32 12.76
CA GLU A 26 -2.25 14.09 12.03
C GLU A 26 -2.03 14.05 10.51
N VAL A 27 -3.08 13.67 9.77
CA VAL A 27 -3.14 13.83 8.31
C VAL A 27 -3.53 15.26 7.96
N ARG A 28 -2.70 15.93 7.17
CA ARG A 28 -2.88 17.32 6.74
C ARG A 28 -3.55 17.38 5.38
N LYS A 29 -4.64 18.12 5.28
CA LYS A 29 -5.26 18.43 4.00
C LYS A 29 -4.35 19.37 3.18
N PRO A 30 -3.85 18.95 2.00
CA PRO A 30 -2.95 19.80 1.21
C PRO A 30 -3.69 20.97 0.57
N ARG A 31 -2.94 22.02 0.21
CA ARG A 31 -3.51 23.21 -0.43
C ARG A 31 -4.18 22.85 -1.76
N GLY A 32 -5.41 23.32 -1.96
CA GLY A 32 -6.18 23.02 -3.16
C GLY A 32 -6.78 21.61 -3.19
N SER A 33 -6.70 20.84 -2.10
CA SER A 33 -7.40 19.56 -1.98
C SER A 33 -8.92 19.74 -2.02
N THR A 34 -9.57 18.97 -2.88
CA THR A 34 -11.02 18.98 -3.10
C THR A 34 -11.65 17.60 -2.96
N LYS A 35 -10.87 16.53 -3.12
CA LYS A 35 -11.29 15.13 -3.10
C LYS A 35 -10.31 14.28 -2.29
N LEU A 36 -10.12 14.64 -1.02
CA LEU A 36 -9.31 13.86 -0.07
C LEU A 36 -10.00 12.54 0.24
N ASP A 37 -9.23 11.46 0.26
CA ASP A 37 -9.71 10.09 0.36
C ASP A 37 -8.73 9.21 1.15
N TRP A 38 -9.19 8.05 1.58
CA TRP A 38 -8.48 7.11 2.45
C TRP A 38 -8.60 5.68 1.93
N GLU A 39 -7.60 4.84 2.17
CA GLU A 39 -7.57 3.45 1.71
C GLU A 39 -6.84 2.60 2.74
N VAL A 40 -7.49 1.60 3.35
CA VAL A 40 -6.81 0.63 4.23
C VAL A 40 -6.11 -0.43 3.39
N GLU A 41 -4.80 -0.60 3.62
CA GLU A 41 -3.96 -1.50 2.81
C GLU A 41 -3.04 -2.36 3.68
N LEU A 42 -2.68 -3.53 3.12
CA LEU A 42 -1.71 -4.44 3.72
C LEU A 42 -0.32 -4.01 3.25
N GLY A 43 0.52 -3.53 4.17
CA GLY A 43 1.92 -3.24 3.88
C GLY A 43 2.79 -4.48 3.92
N LEU A 44 3.57 -4.72 2.87
CA LEU A 44 4.63 -5.72 2.77
C LEU A 44 5.98 -5.03 3.02
N VAL A 45 6.68 -5.40 4.10
CA VAL A 45 8.00 -4.82 4.43
C VAL A 45 9.08 -5.77 3.94
N ILE A 46 9.96 -5.28 3.06
CA ILE A 46 11.05 -6.06 2.48
C ILE A 46 12.20 -6.18 3.49
N GLY A 47 12.67 -7.41 3.72
CA GLY A 47 13.73 -7.72 4.69
C GLY A 47 15.13 -7.83 4.11
N LYS A 48 15.26 -8.09 2.80
CA LYS A 48 16.55 -8.21 2.12
C LYS A 48 16.43 -7.83 0.65
N ARG A 49 17.56 -7.46 0.05
CA ARG A 49 17.60 -7.03 -1.35
C ARG A 49 17.01 -8.09 -2.29
N ALA A 50 16.07 -7.71 -3.15
CA ALA A 50 15.49 -8.55 -4.19
C ALA A 50 15.60 -7.88 -5.57
N ALA A 51 15.93 -8.64 -6.61
CA ALA A 51 15.90 -8.20 -7.99
C ALA A 51 15.74 -9.41 -8.90
N TYR A 52 14.81 -9.35 -9.86
CA TYR A 52 14.51 -10.45 -10.78
C TYR A 52 14.24 -11.80 -10.09
N ILE A 53 13.52 -11.78 -8.96
CA ILE A 53 13.22 -13.00 -8.20
C ILE A 53 11.98 -13.69 -8.75
N SER A 54 11.86 -15.01 -8.52
CA SER A 54 10.66 -15.75 -8.87
C SER A 54 9.55 -15.54 -7.85
N GLU A 55 8.29 -15.74 -8.26
CA GLU A 55 7.13 -15.69 -7.37
C GLU A 55 7.23 -16.72 -6.23
N ALA A 56 7.78 -17.91 -6.52
CA ALA A 56 7.94 -18.97 -5.53
C ALA A 56 8.88 -18.60 -4.38
N GLU A 57 9.88 -17.75 -4.64
CA GLU A 57 10.87 -17.30 -3.66
C GLU A 57 10.46 -15.97 -2.99
N ALA A 58 9.44 -15.29 -3.50
CA ALA A 58 9.12 -13.90 -3.17
C ALA A 58 8.92 -13.66 -1.67
N MET A 59 8.20 -14.58 -1.01
CA MET A 59 7.90 -14.45 0.42
C MET A 59 9.15 -14.58 1.31
N ASP A 60 10.25 -15.16 0.83
CA ASP A 60 11.53 -15.23 1.57
C ASP A 60 12.24 -13.88 1.67
N TYR A 61 11.82 -12.90 0.88
CA TYR A 61 12.35 -11.53 0.88
C TYR A 61 11.51 -10.58 1.73
N VAL A 62 10.33 -10.99 2.18
CA VAL A 62 9.46 -10.21 3.07
C VAL A 62 9.87 -10.44 4.54
N ALA A 63 10.14 -9.36 5.26
CA ALA A 63 10.40 -9.38 6.70
C ALA A 63 9.11 -9.56 7.52
N GLY A 64 8.04 -8.90 7.09
CA GLY A 64 6.77 -8.92 7.77
C GLY A 64 5.76 -7.97 7.15
N PHE A 65 4.73 -7.67 7.92
CA PHE A 65 3.57 -6.93 7.45
C PHE A 65 3.24 -5.78 8.40
N CYS A 66 2.60 -4.74 7.88
CA CYS A 66 2.04 -3.64 8.67
C CYS A 66 0.73 -3.16 8.06
N VAL A 67 0.01 -2.27 8.77
CA VAL A 67 -1.17 -1.59 8.22
C VAL A 67 -0.74 -0.25 7.65
N ILE A 68 -1.28 0.08 6.49
CA ILE A 68 -1.04 1.35 5.79
C ILE A 68 -2.39 2.03 5.54
N ASN A 69 -2.42 3.35 5.70
CA ASN A 69 -3.49 4.17 5.15
C ASN A 69 -2.96 4.89 3.91
N ASP A 70 -3.35 4.45 2.71
CA ASP A 70 -2.93 5.08 1.46
C ASP A 70 -3.79 6.32 1.14
N VAL A 71 -3.56 7.38 1.93
CA VAL A 71 -4.28 8.64 1.77
C VAL A 71 -4.02 9.22 0.38
N SER A 72 -5.10 9.67 -0.26
CA SER A 72 -5.09 10.11 -1.65
C SER A 72 -5.85 11.43 -1.81
N GLU A 73 -5.35 12.32 -2.66
CA GLU A 73 -6.12 13.44 -3.20
C GLU A 73 -6.49 13.10 -4.66
N ARG A 74 -7.77 12.81 -4.91
CA ARG A 74 -8.21 12.25 -6.18
C ARG A 74 -8.17 13.24 -7.34
N ASN A 75 -8.34 14.55 -7.11
CA ASN A 75 -8.16 15.55 -8.16
C ASN A 75 -6.70 15.59 -8.62
N PHE A 76 -5.75 15.47 -7.71
CA PHE A 76 -4.32 15.48 -8.02
C PHE A 76 -3.90 14.17 -8.68
N GLN A 77 -4.48 13.05 -8.25
CA GLN A 77 -4.22 11.71 -8.79
C GLN A 77 -4.71 11.56 -10.24
N THR A 78 -5.95 11.95 -10.55
CA THR A 78 -6.60 11.58 -11.83
C THR A 78 -6.80 12.75 -12.79
N GLU A 79 -6.90 13.99 -12.29
CA GLU A 79 -7.25 15.15 -13.12
C GLU A 79 -6.05 16.04 -13.46
N ARG A 80 -4.87 15.76 -12.90
CA ARG A 80 -3.63 16.50 -13.20
C ARG A 80 -2.67 15.76 -14.12
N GLY A 81 -3.02 14.56 -14.60
CA GLY A 81 -2.27 13.75 -15.58
C GLY A 81 -0.90 13.22 -15.11
N GLY A 82 -0.27 12.33 -15.91
CA GLY A 82 1.11 11.88 -15.70
C GLY A 82 1.25 10.62 -14.83
N THR A 83 1.17 10.77 -13.51
CA THR A 83 1.34 9.68 -12.52
C THR A 83 0.40 9.89 -11.34
N TRP A 84 0.17 8.84 -10.54
CA TRP A 84 -0.65 8.94 -9.33
C TRP A 84 0.10 9.60 -8.16
N ASP A 85 1.42 9.70 -8.24
CA ASP A 85 2.32 10.20 -7.20
C ASP A 85 1.91 11.59 -6.69
N LYS A 86 1.34 12.47 -7.53
CA LYS A 86 0.89 13.80 -7.11
C LYS A 86 -0.27 13.75 -6.12
N GLY A 87 -1.17 12.78 -6.27
CA GLY A 87 -2.30 12.59 -5.36
C GLY A 87 -1.93 11.74 -4.15
N LYS A 88 -0.91 10.90 -4.27
CA LYS A 88 -0.51 9.93 -3.23
C LYS A 88 0.65 10.44 -2.37
N GLY A 89 1.49 11.34 -2.87
CA GLY A 89 2.76 11.75 -2.26
C GLY A 89 2.74 13.07 -1.50
N CYS A 90 1.57 13.60 -1.12
CA CYS A 90 1.52 14.79 -0.27
C CYS A 90 2.08 14.47 1.13
N ASP A 91 2.62 15.48 1.83
CA ASP A 91 3.06 15.32 3.22
C ASP A 91 1.94 14.68 4.05
N THR A 92 2.30 13.78 4.98
CA THR A 92 1.38 13.03 5.88
C THR A 92 0.44 12.02 5.21
N PHE A 93 0.57 11.74 3.90
CA PHE A 93 -0.32 10.81 3.21
C PHE A 93 0.06 9.33 3.34
N GLY A 94 1.16 9.01 4.02
CA GLY A 94 1.55 7.64 4.32
C GLY A 94 1.62 7.33 5.82
N PRO A 95 0.50 7.31 6.56
CA PRO A 95 0.47 6.67 7.88
C PRO A 95 0.78 5.17 7.78
N ILE A 96 1.75 4.72 8.58
CA ILE A 96 2.21 3.31 8.63
C ILE A 96 2.28 2.85 10.09
N GLY A 97 1.85 1.62 10.37
CA GLY A 97 2.02 0.97 11.67
C GLY A 97 0.71 0.44 12.27
N PRO A 98 0.56 0.36 13.60
CA PRO A 98 1.55 0.69 14.63
C PRO A 98 2.70 -0.33 14.74
N TRP A 99 2.51 -1.54 14.22
CA TRP A 99 3.46 -2.63 14.37
C TRP A 99 3.93 -3.14 13.02
N LEU A 100 5.18 -3.60 13.00
CA LEU A 100 5.63 -4.61 12.05
C LEU A 100 5.36 -5.97 12.69
N VAL A 101 4.54 -6.79 12.04
CA VAL A 101 4.20 -8.15 12.46
C VAL A 101 5.00 -9.12 11.60
N THR A 102 5.74 -10.04 12.22
CA THR A 102 6.58 -11.00 11.48
C THR A 102 5.73 -12.11 10.86
N LYS A 103 6.28 -12.78 9.84
CA LYS A 103 5.54 -13.81 9.08
C LYS A 103 5.06 -14.97 9.94
N ASP A 104 5.79 -15.32 10.99
CA ASP A 104 5.49 -16.41 11.92
C ASP A 104 4.38 -16.06 12.93
N GLU A 105 4.00 -14.79 13.06
CA GLU A 105 2.87 -14.34 13.89
C GLU A 105 1.54 -14.27 13.12
N ILE A 106 1.55 -14.54 11.81
CA ILE A 106 0.36 -14.53 10.95
C ILE A 106 0.08 -15.93 10.42
N ASP A 107 -1.06 -16.50 10.82
CA ASP A 107 -1.50 -17.82 10.36
C ASP A 107 -1.71 -17.87 8.83
N ASP A 108 -2.45 -16.90 8.27
CA ASP A 108 -2.70 -16.80 6.84
C ASP A 108 -2.85 -15.33 6.39
N VAL A 109 -1.82 -14.82 5.71
CA VAL A 109 -1.81 -13.45 5.16
C VAL A 109 -2.85 -13.27 4.04
N HIS A 110 -3.33 -14.35 3.42
CA HIS A 110 -4.35 -14.31 2.39
C HIS A 110 -5.78 -14.29 2.95
N HIS A 111 -5.97 -14.28 4.27
CA HIS A 111 -7.29 -14.30 4.89
C HIS A 111 -7.43 -13.33 6.08
N LEU A 112 -6.78 -12.17 5.98
CA LEU A 112 -6.85 -11.11 6.98
C LEU A 112 -8.11 -10.27 6.75
N SER A 113 -8.85 -9.95 7.81
CA SER A 113 -9.94 -8.97 7.76
C SER A 113 -9.37 -7.56 7.81
N MET A 114 -9.81 -6.70 6.89
CA MET A 114 -9.33 -5.34 6.76
C MET A 114 -10.50 -4.38 6.70
N TRP A 115 -10.38 -3.25 7.40
CA TRP A 115 -11.49 -2.33 7.52
C TRP A 115 -11.03 -0.90 7.74
N LEU A 116 -11.90 0.05 7.39
CA LEU A 116 -11.66 1.47 7.62
C LEU A 116 -12.94 2.15 8.10
N GLU A 117 -12.81 2.95 9.16
CA GLU A 117 -13.87 3.76 9.74
C GLU A 117 -13.46 5.24 9.80
N VAL A 118 -14.40 6.13 9.52
CA VAL A 118 -14.23 7.57 9.70
C VAL A 118 -15.40 8.08 10.54
N ASN A 119 -15.10 8.66 11.70
CA ASN A 119 -16.09 9.17 12.66
C ASN A 119 -17.19 8.13 13.00
N GLY A 120 -16.78 6.87 13.22
CA GLY A 120 -17.69 5.76 13.56
C GLY A 120 -18.51 5.20 12.38
N ARG A 121 -18.30 5.68 11.16
CA ARG A 121 -18.93 5.12 9.96
C ARG A 121 -17.96 4.21 9.20
N ARG A 122 -18.36 2.96 8.97
CA ARG A 122 -17.63 1.98 8.16
C ARG A 122 -17.68 2.36 6.68
N PHE A 123 -16.50 2.54 6.07
CA PHE A 123 -16.36 2.84 4.64
C PHE A 123 -15.77 1.67 3.84
N GLN A 124 -14.75 1.00 4.40
CA GLN A 124 -14.19 -0.21 3.83
C GLN A 124 -14.34 -1.38 4.81
N ASN A 125 -14.73 -2.54 4.29
CA ASN A 125 -14.84 -3.79 5.03
C ASN A 125 -14.58 -4.94 4.05
N GLY A 126 -13.36 -5.48 4.08
CA GLY A 126 -12.89 -6.44 3.10
C GLY A 126 -11.91 -7.44 3.70
N SER A 127 -11.24 -8.17 2.82
CA SER A 127 -10.21 -9.13 3.22
C SER A 127 -9.13 -9.25 2.17
N THR A 128 -7.92 -9.60 2.60
CA THR A 128 -6.82 -9.97 1.70
C THR A 128 -7.15 -11.21 0.84
N ALA A 129 -8.22 -11.94 1.18
CA ALA A 129 -8.77 -13.04 0.39
C ALA A 129 -9.19 -12.59 -1.01
N THR A 130 -9.66 -11.35 -1.14
CA THR A 130 -10.16 -10.77 -2.39
C THR A 130 -9.09 -9.99 -3.17
N MET A 131 -7.83 -10.02 -2.76
CA MET A 131 -6.74 -9.43 -3.54
C MET A 131 -6.65 -10.08 -4.92
N VAL A 132 -6.68 -9.26 -5.97
CA VAL A 132 -6.53 -9.70 -7.37
C VAL A 132 -5.15 -10.31 -7.59
N PHE A 133 -4.11 -9.60 -7.14
CA PHE A 133 -2.73 -10.05 -7.19
C PHE A 133 -2.26 -10.42 -5.78
N ARG A 134 -1.69 -11.61 -5.62
CA ARG A 134 -1.24 -12.10 -4.31
C ARG A 134 0.09 -11.44 -3.90
N PRO A 135 0.39 -11.31 -2.58
CA PRO A 135 1.64 -10.73 -2.09
C PRO A 135 2.92 -11.24 -2.79
N ALA A 136 3.03 -12.56 -2.98
CA ALA A 136 4.18 -13.16 -3.66
C ALA A 136 4.32 -12.65 -5.11
N HIS A 137 3.21 -12.59 -5.84
CA HIS A 137 3.16 -12.08 -7.20
C HIS A 137 3.58 -10.61 -7.27
N ILE A 138 3.04 -9.77 -6.37
CA ILE A 138 3.35 -8.33 -6.30
C ILE A 138 4.86 -8.12 -6.09
N VAL A 139 5.46 -8.79 -5.09
CA VAL A 139 6.89 -8.65 -4.78
C VAL A 139 7.76 -9.12 -5.96
N ALA A 140 7.44 -10.27 -6.56
CA ALA A 140 8.17 -10.78 -7.71
C ALA A 140 8.04 -9.86 -8.94
N TYR A 141 6.84 -9.35 -9.21
CA TYR A 141 6.54 -8.44 -10.31
C TYR A 141 7.32 -7.13 -10.18
N VAL A 142 7.25 -6.46 -9.03
CA VAL A 142 7.98 -5.19 -8.80
C VAL A 142 9.49 -5.41 -8.94
N SER A 143 10.01 -6.56 -8.49
CA SER A 143 11.44 -6.90 -8.60
C SER A 143 11.97 -6.99 -10.04
N GLN A 144 11.10 -7.09 -11.05
CA GLN A 144 11.49 -7.10 -12.48
C GLN A 144 11.87 -5.70 -12.99
N PHE A 145 11.40 -4.64 -12.34
CA PHE A 145 11.57 -3.26 -12.78
C PHE A 145 12.56 -2.49 -11.92
N MET A 146 12.62 -2.80 -10.62
CA MET A 146 13.50 -2.14 -9.67
C MET A 146 14.02 -3.13 -8.63
N SER A 147 15.23 -2.90 -8.14
CA SER A 147 15.73 -3.67 -7.00
C SER A 147 15.01 -3.22 -5.73
N LEU A 148 14.30 -4.12 -5.07
CA LEU A 148 13.77 -3.90 -3.73
C LEU A 148 14.91 -3.95 -2.71
N GLN A 149 14.93 -3.02 -1.76
CA GLN A 149 15.89 -2.90 -0.68
C GLN A 149 15.29 -3.33 0.65
N ALA A 150 16.14 -3.73 1.60
CA ALA A 150 15.68 -3.96 2.97
C ALA A 150 15.11 -2.64 3.55
N GLY A 151 13.89 -2.68 4.06
CA GLY A 151 13.14 -1.52 4.53
C GLY A 151 12.17 -0.93 3.50
N ASP A 152 12.19 -1.37 2.25
CA ASP A 152 11.16 -0.96 1.28
C ASP A 152 9.79 -1.48 1.72
N ILE A 153 8.74 -0.71 1.40
CA ILE A 153 7.36 -0.99 1.77
C ILE A 153 6.51 -0.97 0.51
N ILE A 154 5.73 -2.03 0.28
CA ILE A 154 4.75 -2.12 -0.80
C ILE A 154 3.37 -2.19 -0.15
N SER A 155 2.44 -1.33 -0.57
CA SER A 155 1.04 -1.36 -0.12
C SER A 155 0.11 -1.86 -1.22
#